data_AF-A0A3P3E275-F1
#
_entry.id   AF-A0A3P3E275-F1
#
_cell.length_a   1.000
_cell.length_b   1.000
_cell.length_c   1.000
_cell.angle_alpha   90.00
_cell.angle_beta   90.00
_cell.angle_gamma   90.00
#
_symmetry.space_group_name_H-M   'P 1'
#
loop_
_entity.id
_entity.type
_entity.pdbx_description
1 polymer ?
#
loop_
_entity_poly.entity_id
_entity_poly.type
_entity_poly.pdbx_seq_one_letter_code
_entity_poly.pdbx_strand_id
1 'polypeptide(L)'
;MVRGLDIFQERFAAYVDQYVLIGGTAATLTMEEAGLEFRATKDLDIVLHVEALTPAFGEAFWKFVEDGGYEIRQASDTGKPIFYRFQKPADARYPAMVELFARAPDGLQPADGSQLTPIPLDEAVSSLSAILLDEVYYAFIMAGRREVDGLPWVGEDRLIPLKAVAWLELTARKEQGAKVDAKDVRKHLNDVLRLSQLLAPATRIAVDERISADMTQFLVAVAADTSIDPKTLQLGNVAVAELVARIAQAYEIELPAQAAG
;
A
#
# COMPACT_ATOMS: atom_id res chain seq x y z
N MET A 1 12.14 -12.63 -4.64
CA MET A 1 11.85 -12.92 -3.22
C MET A 1 12.19 -11.74 -2.32
N VAL A 2 11.18 -11.23 -1.60
CA VAL A 2 11.29 -10.10 -0.66
C VAL A 2 11.95 -10.57 0.64
N ARG A 3 12.92 -9.80 1.14
CA ARG A 3 13.67 -10.15 2.35
C ARG A 3 12.76 -10.25 3.58
N GLY A 4 12.84 -11.38 4.29
CA GLY A 4 12.15 -11.59 5.55
C GLY A 4 10.64 -11.84 5.42
N LEU A 5 10.14 -11.97 4.18
CA LEU A 5 8.75 -12.29 3.92
C LEU A 5 8.41 -13.73 4.36
N ASP A 6 9.34 -14.66 4.16
CA ASP A 6 9.26 -16.05 4.60
C ASP A 6 9.13 -16.14 6.14
N ILE A 7 9.95 -15.39 6.87
CA ILE A 7 9.90 -15.32 8.34
C ILE A 7 8.54 -14.77 8.78
N PHE A 8 8.07 -13.70 8.13
CA PHE A 8 6.77 -13.12 8.45
C PHE A 8 5.63 -14.11 8.17
N GLN A 9 5.62 -14.74 6.99
CA GLN A 9 4.62 -15.73 6.61
C GLN A 9 4.56 -16.90 7.61
N GLU A 10 5.71 -17.45 8.03
CA GLU A 10 5.78 -18.52 9.02
C GLU A 10 5.20 -18.07 10.38
N ARG A 11 5.60 -16.89 10.85
CA ARG A 11 5.19 -16.35 12.16
C ARG A 11 3.70 -15.99 12.21
N PHE A 12 3.12 -15.60 11.08
CA PHE A 12 1.75 -15.13 10.99
C PHE A 12 0.79 -16.11 10.30
N ALA A 13 1.20 -17.36 10.08
CA ALA A 13 0.39 -18.39 9.42
C ALA A 13 -0.95 -18.66 10.13
N ALA A 14 -1.02 -18.46 11.45
CA ALA A 14 -2.25 -18.63 12.23
C ALA A 14 -3.21 -17.41 12.19
N TYR A 15 -2.81 -16.32 11.53
CA TYR A 15 -3.52 -15.03 11.57
C TYR A 15 -3.76 -14.45 10.17
N VAL A 16 -3.77 -15.30 9.13
CA VAL A 16 -3.91 -14.85 7.73
C VAL A 16 -5.17 -14.02 7.49
N ASP A 17 -6.22 -14.23 8.28
CA ASP A 17 -7.49 -13.49 8.22
C ASP A 17 -7.43 -12.10 8.89
N GLN A 18 -6.36 -11.81 9.65
CA GLN A 18 -6.24 -10.59 10.46
C GLN A 18 -5.39 -9.49 9.81
N TYR A 19 -4.79 -9.77 8.64
CA TYR A 19 -4.00 -8.80 7.89
C TYR A 19 -4.05 -9.03 6.39
N VAL A 20 -3.58 -8.03 5.64
CA VAL A 20 -3.32 -8.13 4.21
C VAL A 20 -2.12 -7.27 3.83
N LEU A 21 -1.23 -7.83 3.02
CA LEU A 21 -0.06 -7.12 2.52
C LEU A 21 -0.44 -6.21 1.34
N ILE A 22 0.09 -4.99 1.34
CA ILE A 22 -0.04 -4.01 0.26
C ILE A 22 1.35 -3.55 -0.22
N GLY A 23 1.39 -2.40 -0.89
CA GLY A 23 2.62 -1.64 -1.07
C GLY A 23 3.63 -2.28 -2.02
N GLY A 24 4.92 -2.18 -1.70
CA GLY A 24 5.98 -2.68 -2.58
C GLY A 24 6.03 -4.22 -2.64
N THR A 25 5.72 -4.86 -1.52
CA THR A 25 5.85 -6.32 -1.37
C THR A 25 4.74 -7.02 -2.15
N ALA A 26 3.49 -6.59 -1.98
CA ALA A 26 2.37 -7.09 -2.77
C ALA A 26 2.55 -6.85 -4.28
N ALA A 27 3.14 -5.70 -4.68
CA ALA A 27 3.45 -5.44 -6.08
C ALA A 27 4.53 -6.37 -6.63
N THR A 28 5.54 -6.72 -5.81
CA THR A 28 6.56 -7.71 -6.18
C THR A 28 5.95 -9.09 -6.36
N LEU A 29 5.14 -9.55 -5.41
CA LEU A 29 4.45 -10.85 -5.48
C LEU A 29 3.55 -10.95 -6.73
N THR A 30 2.75 -9.92 -6.96
CA THR A 30 1.82 -9.86 -8.11
C THR A 30 2.56 -9.91 -9.45
N MET A 31 3.70 -9.24 -9.55
CA MET A 31 4.51 -9.25 -10.79
C MET A 31 5.28 -10.57 -10.96
N GLU A 32 5.85 -11.12 -9.88
CA GLU A 32 6.56 -12.40 -9.90
C GLU A 32 5.63 -13.55 -10.32
N GLU A 33 4.36 -13.52 -9.88
CA GLU A 33 3.33 -14.49 -10.30
C GLU A 33 3.04 -14.44 -11.81
N ALA A 34 3.14 -13.26 -12.41
CA ALA A 34 3.04 -13.07 -13.86
C ALA A 34 4.37 -13.35 -14.61
N GLY A 35 5.42 -13.79 -13.91
CA GLY A 35 6.74 -14.03 -14.50
C GLY A 35 7.51 -12.76 -14.85
N LEU A 36 7.17 -11.62 -14.23
CA LEU A 36 7.77 -10.31 -14.49
C LEU A 36 8.64 -9.86 -13.31
N GLU A 37 9.77 -9.25 -13.63
CA GLU A 37 10.60 -8.62 -12.59
C GLU A 37 9.92 -7.36 -12.05
N PHE A 38 10.06 -7.09 -10.76
CA PHE A 38 9.67 -5.83 -10.15
C PHE A 38 10.81 -5.19 -9.38
N ARG A 39 10.71 -3.88 -9.09
CA ARG A 39 11.75 -3.22 -8.31
C ARG A 39 11.82 -3.85 -6.91
N ALA A 40 13.03 -4.07 -6.41
CA ALA A 40 13.20 -4.64 -5.08
C ALA A 40 12.61 -3.72 -4.00
N THR A 41 11.96 -4.33 -3.02
CA THR A 41 11.54 -3.71 -1.76
C THR A 41 12.06 -4.55 -0.61
N LYS A 42 12.20 -3.93 0.56
CA LYS A 42 12.56 -4.62 1.81
C LYS A 42 11.56 -4.29 2.93
N ASP A 43 10.51 -3.58 2.57
CA ASP A 43 9.54 -3.01 3.51
C ASP A 43 8.24 -3.82 3.41
N LEU A 44 7.62 -4.09 4.55
CA LEU A 44 6.29 -4.67 4.65
C LEU A 44 5.29 -3.58 5.00
N ASP A 45 4.36 -3.35 4.09
CA ASP A 45 3.20 -2.49 4.29
C ASP A 45 1.99 -3.40 4.58
N ILE A 46 1.44 -3.30 5.79
CA ILE A 46 0.44 -4.23 6.31
C ILE A 46 -0.82 -3.47 6.67
N VAL A 47 -1.95 -3.84 6.06
CA VAL A 47 -3.26 -3.39 6.51
C VAL A 47 -3.81 -4.39 7.51
N LEU A 48 -4.15 -3.92 8.70
CA LEU A 48 -4.77 -4.72 9.75
C LEU A 48 -6.28 -4.82 9.51
N HIS A 49 -6.81 -6.03 9.55
CA HIS A 49 -8.25 -6.28 9.46
C HIS A 49 -8.85 -6.12 10.85
N VAL A 50 -9.23 -4.89 11.22
CA VAL A 50 -9.56 -4.51 12.60
C VAL A 50 -10.71 -5.33 13.20
N GLU A 51 -11.63 -5.81 12.36
CA GLU A 51 -12.77 -6.64 12.74
C GLU A 51 -12.38 -8.08 13.10
N ALA A 52 -11.23 -8.55 12.61
CA ALA A 52 -10.71 -9.90 12.85
C ALA A 52 -9.53 -9.94 13.84
N LEU A 53 -9.00 -8.76 14.24
CA LEU A 53 -7.86 -8.68 15.15
C LEU A 53 -8.14 -9.34 16.50
N THR A 54 -7.14 -10.07 16.99
CA THR A 54 -7.18 -10.76 18.28
C THR A 54 -6.00 -10.32 19.17
N PRO A 55 -6.13 -10.44 20.51
CA PRO A 55 -4.99 -10.22 21.41
C PRO A 55 -3.78 -11.09 21.05
N ALA A 56 -4.03 -12.34 20.64
CA ALA A 56 -2.99 -13.28 20.20
C ALA A 56 -2.19 -12.78 18.99
N PHE A 57 -2.83 -12.08 18.04
CA PHE A 57 -2.10 -11.42 16.94
C PHE A 57 -1.20 -10.31 17.47
N GLY A 58 -1.70 -9.51 18.42
CA GLY A 58 -0.91 -8.48 19.09
C GLY A 58 0.34 -9.02 19.77
N GLU A 59 0.20 -10.10 20.53
CA GLU A 59 1.31 -10.81 21.17
C GLU A 59 2.31 -11.36 20.14
N ALA A 60 1.82 -12.00 19.08
CA ALA A 60 2.66 -12.52 18.00
C ALA A 60 3.42 -11.39 17.29
N PHE A 61 2.78 -10.24 17.09
CA PHE A 61 3.39 -9.07 16.46
C PHE A 61 4.47 -8.44 17.33
N TRP A 62 4.22 -8.26 18.62
CA TRP A 62 5.25 -7.78 19.55
C TRP A 62 6.42 -8.75 19.63
N LYS A 63 6.15 -10.05 19.69
CA LYS A 63 7.19 -11.07 19.63
C LYS A 63 8.00 -10.99 18.33
N PHE A 64 7.36 -10.74 17.19
CA PHE A 64 8.07 -10.54 15.92
C PHE A 64 8.98 -9.31 15.95
N VAL A 65 8.51 -8.20 16.51
CA VAL A 65 9.28 -6.96 16.67
C VAL A 65 10.48 -7.16 17.60
N GLU A 66 10.28 -7.87 18.72
CA GLU A 66 11.33 -8.20 19.69
C GLU A 66 12.37 -9.17 19.12
N ASP A 67 11.92 -10.28 18.52
CA ASP A 67 12.80 -11.29 17.92
C ASP A 67 13.65 -10.69 16.78
N GLY A 68 13.11 -9.75 16.01
CA GLY A 68 13.82 -9.01 14.97
C GLY A 68 14.73 -7.89 15.49
N GLY A 69 14.54 -7.48 16.75
CA GLY A 69 15.29 -6.40 17.39
C GLY A 69 15.10 -5.05 16.70
N TYR A 70 13.86 -4.70 16.33
CA TYR A 70 13.56 -3.43 15.66
C TYR A 70 13.77 -2.22 16.59
N GLU A 71 14.29 -1.12 16.03
CA GLU A 71 14.32 0.16 16.73
C GLU A 71 12.88 0.71 16.83
N ILE A 72 12.44 0.96 18.07
CA ILE A 72 11.19 1.67 18.35
C ILE A 72 11.53 3.15 18.56
N ARG A 73 11.12 4.01 17.62
CA ARG A 73 11.26 5.46 17.80
C ARG A 73 10.06 6.02 18.55
N GLN A 74 10.29 6.50 19.77
CA GLN A 74 9.35 7.34 20.49
C GLN A 74 9.38 8.74 19.86
N ALA A 75 8.46 9.06 18.96
CA ALA A 75 8.30 10.45 18.52
C ALA A 75 6.86 10.74 18.11
N SER A 76 6.09 11.23 19.08
CA SER A 76 5.09 12.27 18.81
C SER A 76 5.54 13.54 19.53
N ASP A 77 5.15 14.70 19.00
CA ASP A 77 5.24 16.00 19.70
C ASP A 77 4.44 16.02 21.03
N THR A 78 3.68 14.95 21.31
CA THR A 78 2.84 14.76 22.50
C THR A 78 3.46 13.83 23.55
N GLY A 79 4.67 13.30 23.32
CA GLY A 79 5.39 12.45 24.28
C GLY A 79 4.86 11.02 24.41
N LYS A 80 3.88 10.61 23.60
CA LYS A 80 3.39 9.22 23.56
C LYS A 80 4.14 8.41 22.49
N PRO A 81 4.58 7.18 22.79
CA PRO A 81 5.13 6.28 21.78
C PRO A 81 4.08 5.99 20.69
N ILE A 82 4.48 6.02 19.42
CA ILE A 82 3.59 5.62 18.32
C ILE A 82 4.16 4.36 17.67
N PHE A 83 3.48 3.24 17.87
CA PHE A 83 3.95 1.90 17.47
C PHE A 83 3.30 1.45 16.14
N TYR A 84 3.57 2.19 15.07
CA TYR A 84 3.03 1.92 13.72
C TYR A 84 4.10 1.63 12.66
N ARG A 85 5.34 2.06 12.92
CA ARG A 85 6.47 1.90 12.01
C ARG A 85 7.68 1.39 12.78
N PHE A 86 8.16 0.21 12.39
CA PHE A 86 9.28 -0.48 13.02
C PHE A 86 10.41 -0.55 12.00
N GLN A 87 11.59 -0.03 12.33
CA GLN A 87 12.70 0.10 11.38
C GLN A 87 13.99 -0.46 11.96
N LYS A 88 14.94 -0.76 11.08
CA LYS A 88 16.32 -1.16 11.43
C LYS A 88 16.32 -2.34 12.42
N PRO A 89 15.85 -3.52 11.99
CA PRO A 89 16.01 -4.72 12.80
C PRO A 89 17.49 -4.99 13.07
N ALA A 90 17.80 -5.47 14.26
CA ALA A 90 19.12 -5.98 14.60
C ALA A 90 19.46 -7.24 13.78
N ASP A 91 18.45 -8.06 13.48
CA ASP A 91 18.60 -9.23 12.60
C ASP A 91 18.28 -8.87 11.14
N ALA A 92 19.31 -8.88 10.29
CA ALA A 92 19.20 -8.54 8.88
C ALA A 92 18.37 -9.54 8.04
N ARG A 93 17.94 -10.67 8.60
CA ARG A 93 17.01 -11.59 7.95
C ARG A 93 15.57 -11.05 7.93
N TYR A 94 15.23 -10.17 8.88
CA TYR A 94 13.91 -9.56 8.99
C TYR A 94 13.70 -8.45 7.94
N PRO A 95 12.44 -8.08 7.64
CA PRO A 95 12.12 -6.92 6.83
C PRO A 95 12.78 -5.65 7.34
N ALA A 96 13.31 -4.80 6.46
CA ALA A 96 14.02 -3.58 6.85
C ALA A 96 13.10 -2.57 7.55
N MET A 97 11.82 -2.59 7.19
CA MET A 97 10.76 -1.80 7.79
C MET A 97 9.45 -2.59 7.80
N VAL A 98 8.65 -2.42 8.85
CA VAL A 98 7.25 -2.84 8.92
C VAL A 98 6.41 -1.60 9.22
N GLU A 99 5.36 -1.39 8.42
CA GLU A 99 4.43 -0.27 8.56
C GLU A 99 2.99 -0.78 8.62
N LEU A 100 2.25 -0.28 9.61
CA LEU A 100 0.88 -0.68 9.89
C LEU A 100 -0.12 0.38 9.41
N PHE A 101 -1.16 -0.09 8.76
CA PHE A 101 -2.30 0.69 8.28
C PHE A 101 -3.60 0.07 8.79
N ALA A 102 -4.61 0.90 9.06
CA ALA A 102 -5.93 0.43 9.48
C ALA A 102 -6.97 1.53 9.29
N ARG A 103 -8.25 1.16 9.19
CA ARG A 103 -9.32 2.11 9.49
C ARG A 103 -9.40 2.37 11.00
N ALA A 104 -10.12 3.41 11.40
CA ALA A 104 -10.43 3.63 12.80
C ALA A 104 -11.27 2.46 13.35
N PRO A 105 -10.92 1.87 14.52
CA PRO A 105 -11.76 0.86 15.16
C PRO A 105 -13.13 1.43 15.55
N ASP A 106 -14.14 0.58 15.59
CA ASP A 106 -15.51 1.00 15.92
C ASP A 106 -15.57 1.67 17.31
N GLY A 107 -16.24 2.82 17.38
CA GLY A 107 -16.35 3.61 18.62
C GLY A 107 -15.12 4.45 18.98
N LEU A 108 -14.05 4.40 18.18
CA LEU A 108 -12.92 5.32 18.29
C LEU A 108 -12.99 6.35 17.16
N GLN A 109 -13.09 7.63 17.54
CA GLN A 109 -12.87 8.71 16.59
C GLN A 109 -11.41 9.16 16.69
N PRO A 110 -10.63 9.07 15.60
CA PRO A 110 -9.32 9.70 15.54
C PRO A 110 -9.47 11.19 15.89
N ALA A 111 -8.50 11.74 16.63
CA ALA A 111 -8.50 13.17 16.88
C ALA A 111 -8.47 13.94 15.54
N ASP A 112 -9.10 15.12 15.49
CA ASP A 112 -9.14 15.93 14.27
C ASP A 112 -7.72 16.16 13.71
N GLY A 113 -7.52 15.78 12.43
CA GLY A 113 -6.23 15.86 11.75
C GLY A 113 -5.21 14.77 12.14
N SER A 114 -5.59 13.79 12.98
CA SER A 114 -4.73 12.66 13.30
C SER A 114 -4.55 11.75 12.09
N GLN A 115 -3.30 11.54 11.69
CA GLN A 115 -2.92 10.55 10.66
C GLN A 115 -2.79 9.14 11.22
N LEU A 116 -3.00 8.97 12.53
CA LEU A 116 -2.76 7.74 13.26
C LEU A 116 -3.99 7.36 14.09
N THR A 117 -4.25 6.07 14.18
CA THR A 117 -5.30 5.50 15.02
C THR A 117 -4.69 4.45 15.95
N PRO A 118 -5.06 4.42 17.24
CA PRO A 118 -4.66 3.35 18.14
C PRO A 118 -5.39 2.05 17.75
N ILE A 119 -4.72 0.92 17.95
CA ILE A 119 -5.25 -0.42 17.73
C ILE A 119 -5.32 -1.10 19.10
N PRO A 120 -6.52 -1.17 19.72
CA PRO A 120 -6.71 -1.83 21.01
C PRO A 120 -6.66 -3.35 20.83
N LEU A 121 -5.80 -4.02 21.59
CA LEU A 121 -5.56 -5.47 21.50
C LEU A 121 -5.77 -6.18 22.85
N ASP A 122 -6.43 -5.53 23.81
CA ASP A 122 -6.57 -5.86 25.25
C ASP A 122 -5.57 -5.11 26.17
N GLU A 123 -5.90 -4.95 27.47
CA GLU A 123 -5.13 -4.20 28.48
C GLU A 123 -3.76 -4.82 28.77
N ALA A 124 -3.60 -6.13 28.56
CA ALA A 124 -2.35 -6.86 28.78
C ALA A 124 -1.34 -6.67 27.63
N VAL A 125 -1.78 -6.22 26.45
CA VAL A 125 -0.93 -6.04 25.26
C VAL A 125 -0.73 -4.56 25.03
N SER A 126 0.53 -4.12 24.84
CA SER A 126 0.80 -2.73 24.49
C SER A 126 0.08 -2.37 23.19
N SER A 127 -0.73 -1.30 23.24
CA SER A 127 -1.53 -0.87 22.08
C SER A 127 -0.62 -0.53 20.90
N LEU A 128 -0.86 -1.17 19.75
CA LEU A 128 -0.26 -0.77 18.48
C LEU A 128 -0.90 0.54 18.00
N SER A 129 -0.27 1.16 17.02
CA SER A 129 -0.90 2.24 16.24
C SER A 129 -0.80 1.91 14.77
N ALA A 130 -1.66 2.51 13.95
CA ALA A 130 -1.63 2.36 12.52
C ALA A 130 -1.85 3.71 11.82
N ILE A 131 -1.30 3.87 10.62
CA ILE A 131 -1.66 4.96 9.72
C ILE A 131 -3.13 4.78 9.35
N LEU A 132 -3.90 5.85 9.56
CA LEU A 132 -5.32 5.84 9.29
C LEU A 132 -5.57 5.77 7.78
N LEU A 133 -6.29 4.75 7.34
CA LEU A 133 -6.81 4.63 5.98
C LEU A 133 -8.20 5.26 5.88
N ASP A 134 -8.45 5.86 4.72
CA ASP A 134 -9.80 6.23 4.31
C ASP A 134 -10.70 4.97 4.26
N GLU A 135 -11.96 5.11 4.72
CA GLU A 135 -12.88 3.98 4.85
C GLU A 135 -13.20 3.31 3.51
N VAL A 136 -13.31 4.09 2.43
CA VAL A 136 -13.59 3.59 1.09
C VAL A 136 -12.40 2.76 0.60
N TYR A 137 -11.19 3.27 0.79
CA TYR A 137 -9.97 2.52 0.44
C TYR A 137 -9.78 1.27 1.31
N TYR A 138 -10.07 1.34 2.61
CA TYR A 138 -10.02 0.17 3.49
C TYR A 138 -10.96 -0.93 2.99
N ALA A 139 -12.23 -0.60 2.75
CA ALA A 139 -13.21 -1.55 2.24
C ALA A 139 -12.79 -2.14 0.89
N PHE A 140 -12.22 -1.30 0.00
CA PHE A 140 -11.71 -1.73 -1.30
C PHE A 140 -10.54 -2.71 -1.19
N ILE A 141 -9.61 -2.49 -0.25
CA ILE A 141 -8.51 -3.40 0.03
C ILE A 141 -9.05 -4.73 0.57
N MET A 142 -9.93 -4.70 1.57
CA MET A 142 -10.48 -5.91 2.18
C MET A 142 -11.25 -6.75 1.17
N ALA A 143 -12.05 -6.12 0.30
CA ALA A 143 -12.79 -6.79 -0.77
C ALA A 143 -11.89 -7.38 -1.87
N GLY A 144 -10.66 -6.88 -2.02
CA GLY A 144 -9.64 -7.39 -2.95
C GLY A 144 -8.63 -8.34 -2.34
N ARG A 145 -8.76 -8.68 -1.04
CA ARG A 145 -7.86 -9.61 -0.36
C ARG A 145 -7.91 -10.97 -1.06
N ARG A 146 -6.76 -11.46 -1.48
CA ARG A 146 -6.55 -12.84 -1.91
C ARG A 146 -5.52 -13.50 -1.02
N GLU A 147 -5.58 -14.83 -0.96
CA GLU A 147 -4.63 -15.64 -0.21
C GLU A 147 -4.04 -16.68 -1.15
N VAL A 148 -2.71 -16.71 -1.23
CA VAL A 148 -1.98 -17.72 -2.01
C VAL A 148 -0.87 -18.24 -1.11
N ASP A 149 -0.73 -19.56 -1.04
CA ASP A 149 0.24 -20.26 -0.21
C ASP A 149 0.26 -19.80 1.27
N GLY A 150 -0.90 -19.40 1.81
CA GLY A 150 -1.02 -18.95 3.21
C GLY A 150 -0.50 -17.53 3.46
N LEU A 151 -0.37 -16.70 2.42
CA LEU A 151 -0.03 -15.29 2.54
C LEU A 151 -1.17 -14.45 1.95
N PRO A 152 -1.75 -13.51 2.73
CA PRO A 152 -2.79 -12.61 2.24
C PRO A 152 -2.19 -11.32 1.64
N TRP A 153 -2.55 -11.00 0.40
CA TRP A 153 -2.19 -9.72 -0.23
C TRP A 153 -3.25 -9.26 -1.24
N VAL A 154 -3.11 -8.05 -1.77
CA VAL A 154 -3.95 -7.54 -2.86
C VAL A 154 -3.18 -7.41 -4.18
N GLY A 155 -3.84 -7.69 -5.31
CA GLY A 155 -3.23 -7.68 -6.65
C GLY A 155 -3.13 -6.29 -7.28
N GLU A 156 -2.73 -6.27 -8.55
CA GLU A 156 -2.63 -5.06 -9.39
C GLU A 156 -3.93 -4.24 -9.38
N ASP A 157 -5.04 -4.96 -9.33
CA ASP A 157 -6.39 -4.45 -9.34
C ASP A 157 -6.68 -3.51 -8.16
N ARG A 158 -5.99 -3.68 -7.02
CA ARG A 158 -6.08 -2.80 -5.83
C ARG A 158 -4.83 -1.95 -5.67
N LEU A 159 -3.66 -2.48 -6.02
CA LEU A 159 -2.39 -1.76 -5.90
C LEU A 159 -2.31 -0.53 -6.79
N ILE A 160 -2.94 -0.55 -7.98
CA ILE A 160 -2.96 0.61 -8.87
C ILE A 160 -3.65 1.82 -8.21
N PRO A 161 -4.91 1.73 -7.73
CA PRO A 161 -5.55 2.83 -7.01
C PRO A 161 -4.80 3.30 -5.78
N LEU A 162 -4.27 2.37 -4.96
CA LEU A 162 -3.50 2.72 -3.76
C LEU A 162 -2.23 3.52 -4.08
N LYS A 163 -1.57 3.19 -5.18
CA LYS A 163 -0.37 3.92 -5.61
C LYS A 163 -0.72 5.24 -6.29
N ALA A 164 -1.84 5.31 -7.01
CA ALA A 164 -2.34 6.54 -7.61
C ALA A 164 -2.65 7.59 -6.53
N VAL A 165 -3.39 7.22 -5.47
CA VAL A 165 -3.72 8.15 -4.38
C VAL A 165 -2.46 8.56 -3.60
N ALA A 166 -1.54 7.62 -3.31
CA ALA A 166 -0.25 7.96 -2.68
C ALA A 166 0.58 8.94 -3.54
N TRP A 167 0.53 8.82 -4.86
CA TRP A 167 1.17 9.77 -5.77
C TRP A 167 0.54 11.16 -5.69
N LEU A 168 -0.80 11.24 -5.67
CA LEU A 168 -1.54 12.50 -5.55
C LEU A 168 -1.22 13.20 -4.22
N GLU A 169 -1.25 12.47 -3.12
CA GLU A 169 -0.95 13.00 -1.79
C GLU A 169 0.49 13.54 -1.70
N LEU A 170 1.48 12.77 -2.17
CA LEU A 170 2.88 13.21 -2.12
C LEU A 170 3.14 14.40 -3.05
N THR A 171 2.46 14.46 -4.20
CA THR A 171 2.53 15.58 -5.14
C THR A 171 1.96 16.84 -4.50
N ALA A 172 0.75 16.77 -3.92
CA ALA A 172 0.12 17.89 -3.23
C ALA A 172 0.95 18.39 -2.05
N ARG A 173 1.50 17.49 -1.22
CA ARG A 173 2.40 17.86 -0.11
C ARG A 173 3.65 18.58 -0.60
N LYS A 174 4.24 18.11 -1.71
CA LYS A 174 5.42 18.74 -2.32
C LYS A 174 5.09 20.14 -2.84
N GLU A 175 3.95 20.33 -3.49
CA GLU A 175 3.47 21.63 -3.98
C GLU A 175 3.20 22.61 -2.84
N GLN A 176 2.77 22.10 -1.68
CA GLN A 176 2.59 22.87 -0.44
C GLN A 176 3.92 23.16 0.28
N GLY A 177 5.07 22.78 -0.30
CA GLY A 177 6.40 23.09 0.24
C GLY A 177 6.94 22.07 1.26
N ALA A 178 6.28 20.92 1.45
CA ALA A 178 6.81 19.86 2.30
C ALA A 178 8.08 19.24 1.68
N LYS A 179 9.01 18.80 2.54
CA LYS A 179 10.25 18.15 2.11
C LYS A 179 9.98 16.70 1.67
N VAL A 180 9.50 16.53 0.44
CA VAL A 180 9.22 15.23 -0.20
C VAL A 180 10.29 14.92 -1.24
N ASP A 181 10.87 13.71 -1.23
CA ASP A 181 11.81 13.29 -2.27
C ASP A 181 11.06 13.05 -3.59
N ALA A 182 11.52 13.68 -4.67
CA ALA A 182 10.93 13.50 -6.00
C ALA A 182 10.98 12.03 -6.48
N LYS A 183 11.96 11.25 -6.02
CA LYS A 183 12.05 9.81 -6.30
C LYS A 183 10.91 9.03 -5.64
N ASP A 184 10.52 9.43 -4.43
CA ASP A 184 9.39 8.83 -3.72
C ASP A 184 8.06 9.12 -4.42
N VAL A 185 7.90 10.31 -4.99
CA VAL A 185 6.73 10.59 -5.86
C VAL A 185 6.80 9.73 -7.12
N ARG A 186 7.92 9.79 -7.85
CA ARG A 186 8.08 9.11 -9.15
C ARG A 186 7.92 7.59 -9.06
N LYS A 187 8.33 6.95 -7.95
CA LYS A 187 8.20 5.49 -7.80
C LYS A 187 6.74 5.02 -7.85
N HIS A 188 5.80 5.78 -7.28
CA HIS A 188 4.38 5.38 -7.27
C HIS A 188 3.78 5.42 -8.67
N LEU A 189 4.06 6.47 -9.44
CA LEU A 189 3.67 6.56 -10.85
C LEU A 189 4.24 5.41 -11.67
N ASN A 190 5.55 5.17 -11.54
CA ASN A 190 6.23 4.09 -12.26
C ASN A 190 5.63 2.72 -11.91
N ASP A 191 5.34 2.48 -10.63
CA ASP A 191 4.71 1.25 -10.18
C ASP A 191 3.30 1.07 -10.78
N VAL A 192 2.48 2.14 -10.86
CA VAL A 192 1.15 2.08 -11.51
C VAL A 192 1.27 1.68 -12.98
N LEU A 193 2.16 2.33 -13.73
CA LEU A 193 2.37 2.01 -15.15
C LEU A 193 2.90 0.59 -15.35
N ARG A 194 3.75 0.10 -14.44
CA ARG A 194 4.26 -1.28 -14.51
C ARG A 194 3.20 -2.31 -14.15
N LEU A 195 2.35 -2.04 -13.15
CA LEU A 195 1.26 -2.93 -12.79
C LEU A 195 0.16 -2.96 -13.84
N SER A 196 -0.06 -1.86 -14.59
CA SER A 196 -1.11 -1.82 -15.61
C SER A 196 -0.88 -2.78 -16.78
N GLN A 197 0.32 -3.35 -16.93
CA GLN A 197 0.56 -4.41 -17.93
C GLN A 197 -0.12 -5.74 -17.59
N LEU A 198 -0.52 -5.92 -16.33
CA LEU A 198 -1.25 -7.11 -15.87
C LEU A 198 -2.76 -6.99 -16.11
N LEU A 199 -3.26 -5.79 -16.40
CA LEU A 199 -4.68 -5.57 -16.72
C LEU A 199 -4.99 -6.13 -18.11
N ALA A 200 -5.78 -7.21 -18.14
CA ALA A 200 -6.30 -7.76 -19.38
C ALA A 200 -7.34 -6.81 -20.02
N PRO A 201 -7.49 -6.80 -21.36
CA PRO A 201 -8.47 -5.92 -22.03
C PRO A 201 -9.92 -6.08 -21.55
N ALA A 202 -10.27 -7.28 -21.08
CA ALA A 202 -11.59 -7.63 -20.57
C ALA A 202 -11.78 -7.32 -19.06
N THR A 203 -10.71 -6.95 -18.35
CA THR A 203 -10.78 -6.64 -16.91
C THR A 203 -11.73 -5.46 -16.69
N ARG A 204 -12.67 -5.61 -15.74
CA ARG A 204 -13.55 -4.54 -15.25
C ARG A 204 -13.58 -4.61 -13.74
N ILE A 205 -13.24 -3.51 -13.09
CA ILE A 205 -13.11 -3.40 -11.64
C ILE A 205 -14.02 -2.27 -11.20
N ALA A 206 -15.15 -2.63 -10.61
CA ALA A 206 -16.05 -1.67 -10.00
C ALA A 206 -15.34 -0.97 -8.84
N VAL A 207 -15.40 0.36 -8.83
CA VAL A 207 -14.82 1.20 -7.80
C VAL A 207 -15.84 2.22 -7.30
N ASP A 208 -15.69 2.63 -6.05
CA ASP A 208 -16.44 3.73 -5.48
C ASP A 208 -16.15 5.06 -6.20
N GLU A 209 -17.10 6.00 -6.17
CA GLU A 209 -16.96 7.32 -6.78
C GLU A 209 -15.70 8.06 -6.30
N ARG A 210 -15.33 7.91 -5.02
CA ARG A 210 -14.11 8.51 -4.48
C ARG A 210 -12.85 7.97 -5.16
N ILE A 211 -12.74 6.64 -5.29
CA ILE A 211 -11.60 5.99 -5.94
C ILE A 211 -11.58 6.35 -7.43
N SER A 212 -12.74 6.37 -8.09
CA SER A 212 -12.88 6.79 -9.48
C SER A 212 -12.39 8.22 -9.70
N ALA A 213 -12.75 9.14 -8.81
CA ALA A 213 -12.31 10.55 -8.87
C ALA A 213 -10.79 10.68 -8.70
N ASP A 214 -10.21 10.02 -7.69
CA ASP A 214 -8.76 10.02 -7.46
C ASP A 214 -8.00 9.42 -8.67
N MET A 215 -8.48 8.29 -9.19
CA MET A 215 -7.92 7.66 -10.38
C MET A 215 -8.03 8.55 -11.63
N THR A 216 -9.14 9.25 -11.81
CA THR A 216 -9.33 10.21 -12.90
C THR A 216 -8.29 11.34 -12.81
N GLN A 217 -8.12 11.93 -11.62
CA GLN A 217 -7.13 12.98 -11.40
C GLN A 217 -5.70 12.49 -11.69
N PHE A 218 -5.36 11.30 -11.22
CA PHE A 218 -4.07 10.67 -11.50
C PHE A 218 -3.85 10.45 -13.00
N LEU A 219 -4.82 9.88 -13.71
CA LEU A 219 -4.71 9.57 -15.14
C LEU A 219 -4.59 10.82 -16.00
N VAL A 220 -5.32 11.89 -15.68
CA VAL A 220 -5.17 13.20 -16.34
C VAL A 220 -3.75 13.75 -16.15
N ALA A 221 -3.19 13.65 -14.94
CA ALA A 221 -1.82 14.09 -14.67
C ALA A 221 -0.78 13.26 -15.43
N VAL A 222 -0.97 11.93 -15.50
CA VAL A 222 -0.09 11.02 -16.25
C VAL A 222 -0.15 11.29 -17.75
N ALA A 223 -1.34 11.52 -18.32
CA ALA A 223 -1.51 11.84 -19.74
C ALA A 223 -0.79 13.14 -20.14
N ALA A 224 -0.72 14.11 -19.24
CA ALA A 224 -0.03 15.38 -19.46
C ALA A 224 1.50 15.32 -19.22
N ASP A 225 2.03 14.27 -18.58
CA ASP A 225 3.45 14.18 -18.24
C ASP A 225 4.29 13.66 -19.42
N THR A 226 4.86 14.60 -20.15
CA THR A 226 5.76 14.34 -21.30
C THR A 226 7.13 13.75 -20.92
N SER A 227 7.44 13.65 -19.63
CA SER A 227 8.71 13.08 -19.15
C SER A 227 8.66 11.56 -18.92
N ILE A 228 7.51 10.93 -19.14
CA ILE A 228 7.34 9.48 -18.99
C ILE A 228 7.89 8.78 -20.24
N ASP A 229 8.85 7.88 -20.04
CA ASP A 229 9.35 6.98 -21.09
C ASP A 229 9.03 5.51 -20.72
N PRO A 230 7.99 4.90 -21.33
CA PRO A 230 7.62 3.51 -21.06
C PRO A 230 8.75 2.49 -21.30
N LYS A 231 9.71 2.77 -22.19
CA LYS A 231 10.85 1.86 -22.40
C LYS A 231 11.72 1.75 -21.16
N THR A 232 11.96 2.87 -20.47
CA THR A 232 12.75 2.88 -19.22
C THR A 232 12.04 2.13 -18.09
N LEU A 233 10.72 1.94 -18.21
CA LEU A 233 9.90 1.16 -17.28
C LEU A 233 9.75 -0.30 -17.68
N GLN A 234 10.46 -0.75 -18.72
CA GLN A 234 10.40 -2.10 -19.28
C GLN A 234 9.03 -2.45 -19.89
N LEU A 235 8.27 -1.45 -20.35
CA LEU A 235 6.96 -1.62 -20.97
C LEU A 235 7.01 -1.70 -22.50
N GLY A 236 8.21 -1.61 -23.09
CA GLY A 236 8.42 -1.68 -24.53
C GLY A 236 7.98 -0.40 -25.26
N ASN A 237 7.55 -0.56 -26.52
CA ASN A 237 7.14 0.55 -27.41
C ASN A 237 5.64 0.87 -27.29
N VAL A 238 5.13 1.00 -26.06
CA VAL A 238 3.73 1.39 -25.81
C VAL A 238 3.66 2.91 -25.59
N ALA A 239 2.65 3.58 -26.13
CA ALA A 239 2.43 5.00 -25.83
C ALA A 239 1.86 5.19 -24.41
N VAL A 240 2.16 6.32 -23.76
CA VAL A 240 1.57 6.66 -22.45
C VAL A 240 0.05 6.72 -22.55
N ALA A 241 -0.50 7.26 -23.64
CA ALA A 241 -1.93 7.31 -23.90
C ALA A 241 -2.58 5.91 -23.91
N GLU A 242 -1.89 4.89 -24.45
CA GLU A 242 -2.38 3.50 -24.45
C GLU A 242 -2.41 2.91 -23.03
N LEU A 243 -1.41 3.22 -22.20
CA LEU A 243 -1.39 2.78 -20.80
C LEU A 243 -2.50 3.46 -20.00
N VAL A 244 -2.71 4.76 -20.21
CA VAL A 244 -3.79 5.54 -19.59
C VAL A 244 -5.14 4.98 -19.98
N ALA A 245 -5.37 4.73 -21.28
CA ALA A 245 -6.61 4.15 -21.78
C ALA A 245 -6.87 2.74 -21.22
N ARG A 246 -5.82 1.91 -21.09
CA ARG A 246 -5.93 0.58 -20.48
C ARG A 246 -6.39 0.65 -19.02
N ILE A 247 -5.79 1.54 -18.23
CA ILE A 247 -6.18 1.73 -16.82
C ILE A 247 -7.61 2.27 -16.76
N ALA A 248 -7.92 3.31 -17.53
CA ALA A 248 -9.27 3.89 -17.57
C ALA A 248 -10.34 2.84 -17.93
N GLN A 249 -10.08 2.01 -18.94
CA GLN A 249 -10.98 0.94 -19.34
C GLN A 249 -11.16 -0.11 -18.23
N ALA A 250 -10.08 -0.49 -17.53
CA ALA A 250 -10.14 -1.49 -16.48
C ALA A 250 -10.97 -1.04 -15.26
N TYR A 251 -10.94 0.25 -14.94
CA TYR A 251 -11.67 0.85 -13.82
C TYR A 251 -12.96 1.58 -14.24
N GLU A 252 -13.38 1.41 -15.50
CA GLU A 252 -14.60 2.03 -16.04
C GLU A 252 -14.65 3.56 -15.89
N ILE A 253 -13.50 4.21 -16.05
CA ILE A 253 -13.32 5.65 -15.93
C ILE A 253 -13.49 6.33 -17.28
N GLU A 254 -14.41 7.30 -17.35
CA GLU A 254 -14.54 8.20 -18.48
C GLU A 254 -13.54 9.36 -18.35
N LEU A 255 -12.50 9.34 -19.18
CA LEU A 255 -11.50 10.42 -19.19
C LEU A 255 -12.06 11.68 -19.86
N PRO A 256 -11.73 12.88 -19.35
CA PRO A 256 -12.03 14.13 -20.05
C PRO A 256 -11.40 14.14 -21.45
N ALA A 257 -12.07 14.73 -22.43
CA ALA A 257 -11.65 14.74 -23.84
C ALA A 257 -10.21 15.27 -24.08
N GLN A 258 -9.65 16.05 -23.15
CA GLN A 258 -8.28 16.58 -23.22
C GLN A 258 -7.20 15.57 -22.78
N ALA A 259 -7.57 14.49 -22.09
CA ALA A 259 -6.67 13.44 -21.62
C ALA A 259 -6.73 12.15 -22.46
N ALA A 260 -7.60 12.10 -23.48
CA ALA A 260 -7.80 10.95 -24.37
C ALA A 260 -6.96 11.01 -25.68
N GLY A 261 -6.10 12.03 -25.82
CA GLY A 261 -5.31 12.31 -27.02
C GLY A 261 -3.88 11.81 -26.97
#